data_AF-A0A919T2L9-F1
#
_entry.id   AF-A0A919T2L9-F1
#
_cell.length_a   1.000
_cell.length_b   1.000
_cell.length_c   1.000
_cell.angle_alpha   90.00
_cell.angle_beta   90.00
_cell.angle_gamma   90.00
#
_symmetry.space_group_name_H-M   'P 1'
#
loop_
_entity.id
_entity.type
_entity.pdbx_description
1 polymer ?
#
loop_
_entity_poly.entity_id
_entity_poly.type
_entity_poly.pdbx_seq_one_letter_code
_entity_poly.pdbx_strand_id
1 'polypeptide(L)'
;MALVWLLLLWPVTAMVSLVVRNPLLGSLSLAAAVAMVALGALGKSLIMDRIVDRRTFPWGLMGAVASYPSLDGYRELLAAMLVTRDRTTLTQLGWHPALAHDLIRHARLGRLRPEIKPFSIRVRRRRDPLAWALASLDTDGYVREAAVTAMAARPRPEFVPFLVERSLDWVPPVRERAFTALSTLLATHPSVYGPLVRLELPRIERRKGAGRIVSVVPGR
;
A
#
# COMPACT_ATOMS: atom_id res chain seq x y z
N MET A 1 18.25 14.26 2.92
CA MET A 1 17.35 14.44 1.75
C MET A 1 18.00 15.16 0.56
N ALA A 2 19.14 15.85 0.71
CA ALA A 2 19.83 16.51 -0.41
C ALA A 2 20.47 15.54 -1.44
N LEU A 3 20.89 14.33 -1.03
CA LEU A 3 21.58 13.38 -1.92
C LEU A 3 20.70 12.73 -3.00
N VAL A 4 19.40 12.57 -2.74
CA VAL A 4 18.47 11.94 -3.70
C VAL A 4 18.15 12.89 -4.85
N TRP A 5 18.11 14.20 -4.59
CA TRP A 5 17.96 15.22 -5.62
C TRP A 5 19.19 15.33 -6.53
N LEU A 6 20.39 15.15 -5.97
CA LEU A 6 21.65 15.15 -6.74
C LEU A 6 21.73 13.98 -7.75
N LEU A 7 21.23 12.79 -7.40
CA LEU A 7 21.25 11.62 -8.30
C LEU A 7 20.20 11.68 -9.41
N LEU A 8 19.09 12.41 -9.21
CA LEU A 8 18.06 12.62 -10.23
C LEU A 8 18.39 13.78 -11.19
N LEU A 9 19.16 14.78 -10.75
CA LEU A 9 19.55 15.93 -11.56
C LEU A 9 20.86 15.74 -12.34
N TRP A 10 21.75 14.85 -11.88
CA TRP A 10 23.03 14.56 -12.54
C TRP A 10 22.94 14.21 -14.04
N PRO A 11 22.02 13.34 -14.51
CA PRO A 11 21.94 13.04 -15.94
C PRO A 11 21.47 14.25 -16.77
N VAL A 12 20.66 15.14 -16.19
CA VAL A 12 20.15 16.32 -16.88
C VAL A 12 21.24 17.40 -17.00
N THR A 13 22.01 17.65 -15.95
CA THR A 13 23.09 18.64 -15.97
C THR A 13 24.30 18.20 -16.82
N ALA A 14 24.62 16.91 -16.84
CA ALA A 14 25.63 16.34 -17.72
C ALA A 14 25.23 16.44 -19.20
N MET A 15 23.95 16.20 -19.51
CA MET A 15 23.42 16.29 -20.88
C MET A 15 23.37 17.74 -21.38
N VAL A 16 22.96 18.70 -20.55
CA VAL A 16 22.98 20.14 -20.89
C VAL A 16 24.41 20.62 -21.14
N SER A 17 25.38 20.17 -20.35
CA SER A 17 26.80 20.52 -20.54
C SER A 17 27.39 19.94 -21.82
N LEU A 18 26.90 18.79 -22.29
CA LEU A 18 27.31 18.15 -23.54
C LEU A 18 26.76 18.89 -24.78
N VAL A 19 25.51 19.37 -24.70
CA VAL A 19 24.82 20.12 -25.76
C VAL A 19 25.43 21.51 -25.96
N VAL A 20 25.84 22.18 -24.88
CA VAL A 20 26.47 23.52 -24.95
C VAL A 20 27.85 23.50 -25.59
N ARG A 21 28.60 22.39 -25.51
CA ARG A 21 29.99 22.30 -26.03
C ARG A 21 30.11 21.89 -27.51
N ASN A 22 29.05 21.40 -28.14
CA ASN A 22 29.11 20.92 -29.52
C ASN A 22 27.90 21.41 -30.36
N PRO A 23 28.00 22.60 -30.98
CA PRO A 23 26.88 23.21 -31.71
C PRO A 23 26.45 22.43 -32.96
N LEU A 24 27.28 21.52 -33.48
CA LEU A 24 26.95 20.65 -34.62
C LEU A 24 26.07 19.43 -34.24
N LEU A 25 25.88 19.16 -32.94
CA LEU A 25 25.01 18.08 -32.42
C LEU A 25 23.66 18.60 -31.90
N GLY A 26 23.40 19.91 -31.97
CA GLY A 26 22.27 20.58 -31.32
C GLY A 26 20.88 20.15 -31.81
N SER A 27 20.72 19.84 -33.10
CA SER A 27 19.42 19.44 -33.67
C SER A 27 19.04 17.99 -33.37
N LEU A 28 20.00 17.07 -33.42
CA LEU A 28 19.80 15.65 -33.12
C LEU A 28 19.64 15.39 -31.61
N SER A 29 20.37 16.15 -30.77
CA SER A 29 20.28 16.02 -29.31
C SER A 29 18.97 16.58 -28.73
N LEU A 30 18.46 17.68 -29.28
CA LEU A 30 17.15 18.21 -28.88
C LEU A 30 16.01 17.26 -29.27
N ALA A 31 16.06 16.70 -30.48
CA ALA A 31 15.09 15.71 -30.93
C ALA A 31 15.12 14.44 -30.07
N ALA A 32 16.31 13.94 -29.70
CA ALA A 32 16.45 12.78 -28.82
C ALA A 32 15.98 13.06 -27.38
N ALA A 33 16.25 14.26 -26.84
CA ALA A 33 15.77 14.67 -25.52
C ALA A 33 14.25 14.83 -25.49
N VAL A 34 13.66 15.46 -26.51
CA VAL A 34 12.20 15.57 -26.67
C VAL A 34 11.57 14.20 -26.86
N ALA A 35 12.19 13.32 -27.66
CA ALA A 35 11.72 11.94 -27.84
C ALA A 35 11.78 11.14 -26.54
N MET A 36 12.82 11.28 -25.71
CA MET A 36 12.90 10.59 -24.41
C MET A 36 11.91 11.14 -23.38
N VAL A 37 11.68 12.46 -23.35
CA VAL A 37 10.63 13.05 -22.50
C VAL A 37 9.25 12.61 -22.98
N ALA A 38 9.03 12.57 -24.30
CA ALA A 38 7.81 12.08 -24.90
C ALA A 38 7.61 10.58 -24.64
N LEU A 39 8.65 9.74 -24.72
CA LEU A 39 8.60 8.31 -24.39
C LEU A 39 8.43 8.07 -22.89
N GLY A 40 9.00 8.92 -22.03
CA GLY A 40 8.75 8.89 -20.59
C GLY A 40 7.32 9.28 -20.23
N ALA A 41 6.76 10.28 -20.92
CA ALA A 41 5.38 10.72 -20.77
C ALA A 41 4.37 9.71 -21.38
N LEU A 42 4.67 9.16 -22.56
CA LEU A 42 3.91 8.09 -23.21
C LEU A 42 4.02 6.77 -22.46
N GLY A 43 5.16 6.45 -21.85
CA GLY A 43 5.33 5.29 -20.97
C GLY A 43 4.49 5.44 -19.70
N LYS A 44 4.44 6.63 -19.11
CA LYS A 44 3.51 6.96 -18.00
C LYS A 44 2.05 6.87 -18.44
N SER A 45 1.73 7.36 -19.65
CA SER A 45 0.39 7.37 -20.22
C SER A 45 -0.09 5.97 -20.63
N LEU A 46 0.77 5.12 -21.19
CA LEU A 46 0.45 3.74 -21.60
C LEU A 46 0.41 2.78 -20.40
N ILE A 47 1.22 3.03 -19.36
CA ILE A 47 1.08 2.32 -18.07
C ILE A 47 -0.22 2.77 -17.36
N MET A 48 -0.62 4.03 -17.48
CA MET A 48 -1.91 4.50 -16.94
C MET A 48 -3.13 4.03 -17.77
N ASP A 49 -3.05 4.05 -19.11
CA ASP A 49 -4.18 3.67 -19.99
C ASP A 49 -4.39 2.15 -20.07
N ARG A 50 -3.37 1.31 -19.86
CA ARG A 50 -3.57 -0.15 -19.71
C ARG A 50 -3.97 -0.58 -18.29
N ILE A 51 -3.94 0.32 -17.31
CA ILE A 51 -4.36 0.06 -15.92
C ILE A 51 -5.79 0.58 -15.65
N VAL A 52 -6.39 1.39 -16.53
CA VAL A 52 -7.71 1.98 -16.29
C VAL A 52 -8.60 1.87 -17.53
N ASP A 53 -9.36 0.77 -17.61
CA ASP A 53 -10.57 0.75 -18.44
C ASP A 53 -11.58 1.76 -17.86
N ARG A 54 -11.73 2.89 -18.55
CA ARG A 54 -12.58 4.03 -18.18
C ARG A 54 -14.08 3.72 -18.16
N ARG A 55 -14.51 2.54 -18.60
CA ARG A 55 -15.95 2.21 -18.72
C ARG A 55 -16.52 1.43 -17.53
N THR A 56 -15.69 0.94 -16.61
CA THR A 56 -16.14 -0.06 -15.62
C THR A 56 -16.32 0.45 -14.19
N PHE A 57 -15.95 1.68 -13.86
CA PHE A 57 -16.11 2.19 -12.48
C PHE A 57 -16.41 3.70 -12.42
N PRO A 58 -17.37 4.14 -11.59
CA PRO A 58 -17.82 5.51 -11.58
C PRO A 58 -16.80 6.38 -10.83
N TRP A 59 -16.20 7.33 -11.54
CA TRP A 59 -15.31 8.38 -11.02
C TRP A 59 -15.95 9.30 -9.95
N GLY A 60 -17.23 9.09 -9.61
CA GLY A 60 -17.95 9.89 -8.62
C GLY A 60 -17.44 9.77 -7.18
N LEU A 61 -16.76 8.68 -6.80
CA LEU A 61 -16.24 8.50 -5.43
C LEU A 61 -14.87 9.17 -5.20
N MET A 62 -14.11 9.49 -6.25
CA MET A 62 -12.75 10.04 -6.10
C MET A 62 -12.59 11.50 -6.52
N GLY A 63 -13.54 12.10 -7.24
CA GLY A 63 -13.59 13.57 -7.41
C GLY A 63 -13.70 14.34 -6.08
N ALA A 64 -14.11 13.66 -5.00
CA ALA A 64 -14.22 14.20 -3.65
C ALA A 64 -12.99 13.91 -2.76
N VAL A 65 -11.94 13.25 -3.26
CA VAL A 65 -10.77 12.80 -2.46
C VAL A 65 -9.67 13.88 -2.43
N ALA A 66 -10.07 15.14 -2.33
CA ALA A 66 -9.23 16.19 -1.77
C ALA A 66 -9.32 16.23 -0.22
N SER A 67 -10.23 15.45 0.38
CA SER A 67 -10.38 15.29 1.83
C SER A 67 -10.45 13.81 2.19
N TYR A 68 -9.71 13.40 3.22
CA TYR A 68 -9.76 12.06 3.79
C TYR A 68 -11.22 11.67 4.10
N PRO A 69 -11.61 10.39 3.89
CA PRO A 69 -12.99 10.00 4.12
C PRO A 69 -13.37 10.26 5.58
N SER A 70 -14.52 10.90 5.80
CA SER A 70 -15.19 10.89 7.09
C SER A 70 -15.49 9.45 7.50
N LEU A 71 -15.93 9.22 8.75
CA LEU A 71 -16.37 7.89 9.17
C LEU A 71 -17.43 7.32 8.20
N ASP A 72 -18.37 8.16 7.74
CA ASP A 72 -19.39 7.76 6.79
C ASP A 72 -18.81 7.43 5.41
N GLY A 73 -17.79 8.18 4.97
CA GLY A 73 -17.04 7.84 3.76
C GLY A 73 -16.37 6.45 3.84
N TYR A 74 -15.85 6.05 5.01
CA TYR A 74 -15.35 4.68 5.20
C TYR A 74 -16.46 3.63 5.17
N ARG A 75 -17.65 3.94 5.67
CA ARG A 75 -18.80 3.02 5.61
C ARG A 75 -19.25 2.79 4.18
N GLU A 76 -19.40 3.86 3.41
CA GLU A 76 -19.74 3.81 1.99
C GLU A 76 -18.69 3.04 1.20
N LEU A 77 -17.41 3.30 1.47
CA LEU A 77 -16.31 2.60 0.85
C LEU A 77 -16.38 1.08 1.11
N LEU A 78 -16.58 0.66 2.36
CA LEU A 78 -16.69 -0.76 2.73
C LEU A 78 -17.94 -1.41 2.12
N ALA A 79 -19.07 -0.69 2.06
CA ALA A 79 -20.28 -1.17 1.40
C ALA A 79 -20.05 -1.38 -0.11
N ALA A 80 -19.40 -0.43 -0.78
CA ALA A 80 -19.04 -0.54 -2.19
C ALA A 80 -18.11 -1.73 -2.44
N MET A 81 -17.06 -1.89 -1.61
CA MET A 81 -16.13 -3.04 -1.66
C MET A 81 -16.84 -4.39 -1.56
N LEU A 82 -17.88 -4.48 -0.71
CA LEU A 82 -18.60 -5.72 -0.48
C LEU A 82 -19.34 -6.20 -1.74
N VAL A 83 -19.85 -5.24 -2.51
CA VAL A 83 -20.60 -5.45 -3.75
C VAL A 83 -19.65 -5.71 -4.93
N THR A 84 -18.66 -4.85 -5.12
CA THR A 84 -17.82 -4.83 -6.34
C THR A 84 -16.78 -5.95 -6.34
N ARG A 85 -16.31 -6.36 -5.16
CA ARG A 85 -15.28 -7.41 -4.99
C ARG A 85 -14.00 -7.13 -5.80
N ASP A 86 -13.71 -5.86 -6.02
CA ASP A 86 -12.62 -5.47 -6.89
C ASP A 86 -11.26 -5.74 -6.22
N ARG A 87 -10.39 -6.44 -6.95
CA ARG A 87 -9.01 -6.69 -6.52
C ARG A 87 -8.20 -5.41 -6.44
N THR A 88 -8.53 -4.39 -7.25
CA THR A 88 -7.85 -3.10 -7.22
C THR A 88 -8.02 -2.40 -5.87
N THR A 89 -9.08 -2.70 -5.13
CA THR A 89 -9.37 -2.02 -3.88
C THR A 89 -8.40 -2.38 -2.76
N LEU A 90 -7.96 -3.65 -2.69
CA LEU A 90 -6.88 -4.03 -1.77
C LEU A 90 -5.58 -3.32 -2.14
N THR A 91 -5.30 -3.18 -3.44
CA THR A 91 -4.17 -2.38 -3.94
C THR A 91 -4.30 -0.93 -3.47
N GLN A 92 -5.43 -0.27 -3.65
CA GLN A 92 -5.62 1.09 -3.14
C GLN A 92 -5.38 1.21 -1.63
N LEU A 93 -5.89 0.28 -0.82
CA LEU A 93 -5.60 0.26 0.62
C LEU A 93 -4.11 0.06 0.91
N GLY A 94 -3.44 -0.86 0.20
CA GLY A 94 -2.03 -1.16 0.40
C GLY A 94 -1.08 -0.03 -0.03
N TRP A 95 -1.45 0.75 -1.06
CA TRP A 95 -0.60 1.79 -1.66
C TRP A 95 -0.94 3.21 -1.20
N HIS A 96 -2.02 3.41 -0.43
CA HIS A 96 -2.36 4.68 0.21
C HIS A 96 -2.31 4.56 1.74
N PRO A 97 -1.13 4.75 2.37
CA PRO A 97 -0.94 4.53 3.80
C PRO A 97 -1.96 5.26 4.66
N ALA A 98 -2.23 6.54 4.38
CA ALA A 98 -3.17 7.32 5.16
C ALA A 98 -4.61 6.76 5.15
N LEU A 99 -5.08 6.23 4.00
CA LEU A 99 -6.39 5.58 3.89
C LEU A 99 -6.43 4.30 4.73
N ALA A 100 -5.40 3.44 4.64
CA ALA A 100 -5.30 2.25 5.47
C ALA A 100 -5.20 2.58 6.97
N HIS A 101 -4.42 3.61 7.31
CA HIS A 101 -4.18 4.03 8.70
C HIS A 101 -5.47 4.46 9.37
N ASP A 102 -6.28 5.27 8.69
CA ASP A 102 -7.55 5.76 9.18
C ASP A 102 -8.62 4.67 9.24
N LEU A 103 -8.68 3.79 8.22
CA LEU A 103 -9.52 2.60 8.27
C LEU A 103 -9.20 1.73 9.50
N ILE A 104 -7.91 1.43 9.72
CA ILE A 104 -7.43 0.65 10.86
C ILE A 104 -7.77 1.35 12.18
N ARG A 105 -7.58 2.67 12.25
CA ARG A 105 -7.91 3.50 13.42
C ARG A 105 -9.39 3.40 13.75
N HIS A 106 -10.28 3.60 12.78
CA HIS A 106 -11.72 3.53 12.97
C HIS A 106 -12.19 2.12 13.34
N ALA A 107 -11.62 1.09 12.72
CA ALA A 107 -11.91 -0.31 13.06
C ALA A 107 -11.49 -0.64 14.50
N ARG A 108 -10.30 -0.20 14.94
CA ARG A 108 -9.81 -0.40 16.31
C ARG A 108 -10.70 0.28 17.34
N LEU A 109 -11.25 1.46 17.01
CA LEU A 109 -12.23 2.16 17.85
C LEU A 109 -13.62 1.51 17.81
N GLY A 110 -13.81 0.42 17.05
CA GLY A 110 -15.07 -0.30 16.92
C GLY A 110 -16.14 0.41 16.09
N ARG A 111 -15.77 1.47 15.36
CA ARG A 111 -16.72 2.33 14.62
C ARG A 111 -17.21 1.73 13.30
N LEU A 112 -16.52 0.69 12.81
CA LEU A 112 -16.77 0.02 11.53
C LEU A 112 -17.17 -1.46 11.71
N ARG A 113 -17.63 -1.85 12.89
CA ARG A 113 -17.96 -3.26 13.20
C ARG A 113 -19.04 -3.83 12.25
N PRO A 114 -20.17 -3.15 12.00
CA PRO A 114 -21.19 -3.67 11.08
C PRO A 114 -20.65 -3.88 9.66
N GLU A 115 -19.80 -2.99 9.19
CA GLU A 115 -19.29 -2.96 7.81
C GLU A 115 -18.18 -3.99 7.61
N ILE A 116 -17.41 -4.33 8.65
CA ILE A 116 -16.37 -5.37 8.61
C ILE A 116 -16.98 -6.78 8.68
N LYS A 117 -18.08 -6.97 9.42
CA LYS A 117 -18.63 -8.31 9.72
C LYS A 117 -18.90 -9.19 8.48
N PRO A 118 -19.41 -8.67 7.36
CA PRO A 118 -19.58 -9.46 6.13
C PRO A 118 -18.28 -10.05 5.58
N PHE A 119 -17.14 -9.38 5.76
CA PHE A 119 -15.83 -9.88 5.33
C PHE A 119 -15.33 -11.00 6.26
N SER A 120 -15.59 -10.88 7.56
CA SER A 120 -15.24 -11.89 8.57
C SER A 120 -15.87 -13.25 8.31
N ILE A 121 -17.13 -13.27 7.87
CA ILE A 121 -17.83 -14.51 7.49
C ILE A 121 -17.14 -15.21 6.30
N ARG A 122 -16.46 -14.44 5.44
CA ARG A 122 -15.83 -14.94 4.22
C ARG A 122 -14.42 -15.49 4.45
N VAL A 123 -13.76 -15.15 5.55
CA VAL A 123 -12.34 -15.49 5.80
C VAL A 123 -12.05 -16.99 5.66
N ARG A 124 -12.96 -17.85 6.14
CA ARG A 124 -12.80 -19.32 6.08
C ARG A 124 -13.30 -19.95 4.78
N ARG A 125 -14.21 -19.26 4.08
CA ARG A 125 -14.95 -19.85 2.96
C ARG A 125 -14.32 -19.54 1.61
N ARG A 126 -13.51 -18.48 1.49
CA ARG A 126 -13.03 -17.98 0.19
C ARG A 126 -11.55 -17.56 0.21
N ARG A 127 -10.92 -17.74 -0.95
CA ARG A 127 -9.58 -17.22 -1.29
C ARG A 127 -9.68 -15.76 -1.72
N ASP A 128 -10.13 -14.90 -0.80
CA ASP A 128 -10.40 -13.48 -1.04
C ASP A 128 -9.43 -12.61 -0.23
N PRO A 129 -8.35 -12.09 -0.86
CA PRO A 129 -7.37 -11.23 -0.22
C PRO A 129 -7.97 -10.01 0.49
N LEU A 130 -8.95 -9.33 -0.13
CA LEU A 130 -9.57 -8.16 0.47
C LEU A 130 -10.34 -8.55 1.72
N ALA A 131 -11.08 -9.67 1.66
CA ALA A 131 -11.77 -10.18 2.84
C ALA A 131 -10.80 -10.56 3.96
N TRP A 132 -9.62 -11.12 3.67
CA TRP A 132 -8.61 -11.40 4.69
C TRP A 132 -8.09 -10.13 5.34
N ALA A 133 -7.74 -9.11 4.55
CA ALA A 133 -7.28 -7.83 5.07
C ALA A 133 -8.34 -7.19 5.99
N LEU A 134 -9.60 -7.10 5.53
CA LEU A 134 -10.68 -6.48 6.31
C LEU A 134 -11.13 -7.32 7.51
N ALA A 135 -11.22 -8.64 7.38
CA ALA A 135 -11.52 -9.53 8.51
C ALA A 135 -10.42 -9.53 9.57
N SER A 136 -9.18 -9.21 9.20
CA SER A 136 -8.12 -9.00 10.18
C SER A 136 -8.43 -7.86 11.15
N LEU A 137 -9.39 -6.98 10.82
CA LEU A 137 -9.84 -5.86 11.65
C LEU A 137 -11.05 -6.20 12.55
N ASP A 138 -11.57 -7.43 12.51
CA ASP A 138 -12.70 -7.86 13.35
C ASP A 138 -12.34 -7.80 14.85
N THR A 139 -13.35 -7.63 15.70
CA THR A 139 -13.23 -7.67 17.16
C THR A 139 -12.94 -9.07 17.71
N ASP A 140 -13.35 -10.12 17.01
CA ASP A 140 -13.12 -11.52 17.37
C ASP A 140 -11.68 -11.94 17.04
N GLY A 141 -10.94 -12.34 18.08
CA GLY A 141 -9.56 -12.80 17.95
C GLY A 141 -9.39 -14.03 17.05
N TYR A 142 -10.37 -14.95 17.03
CA TYR A 142 -10.32 -16.14 16.18
C TYR A 142 -10.48 -15.79 14.69
N VAL A 143 -11.30 -14.78 14.38
CA VAL A 143 -11.43 -14.27 13.01
C VAL A 143 -10.13 -13.60 12.57
N ARG A 144 -9.54 -12.76 13.44
CA ARG A 144 -8.27 -12.10 13.14
C ARG A 144 -7.14 -13.11 12.93
N GLU A 145 -7.06 -14.13 13.76
CA GLU A 145 -6.06 -15.19 13.64
C GLU A 145 -6.20 -15.95 12.30
N ALA A 146 -7.43 -16.31 11.93
CA ALA A 146 -7.70 -16.97 10.66
C ALA A 146 -7.35 -16.08 9.46
N ALA A 147 -7.66 -14.79 9.53
CA ALA A 147 -7.27 -13.80 8.52
C ALA A 147 -5.75 -13.70 8.36
N VAL A 148 -5.02 -13.56 9.47
CA VAL A 148 -3.55 -13.49 9.47
C VAL A 148 -2.95 -14.78 8.92
N THR A 149 -3.50 -15.94 9.28
CA THR A 149 -3.06 -17.24 8.73
C THR A 149 -3.22 -17.27 7.21
N ALA A 150 -4.34 -16.80 6.69
CA ALA A 150 -4.59 -16.77 5.25
C ALA A 150 -3.66 -15.79 4.52
N MET A 151 -3.41 -14.61 5.10
CA MET A 151 -2.45 -13.63 4.57
C MET A 151 -1.02 -14.20 4.55
N ALA A 152 -0.60 -14.89 5.61
CA ALA A 152 0.73 -15.50 5.71
C ALA A 152 0.92 -16.64 4.69
N ALA A 153 -0.13 -17.45 4.46
CA ALA A 153 -0.09 -18.53 3.48
C ALA A 153 -0.01 -18.03 2.03
N ARG A 154 -0.44 -16.79 1.75
CA ARG A 154 -0.45 -16.17 0.42
C ARG A 154 -0.09 -14.70 0.50
N PRO A 155 1.19 -14.40 0.76
CA PRO A 155 1.61 -13.06 1.07
C PRO A 155 1.43 -12.12 -0.12
N ARG A 156 1.11 -10.87 0.21
CA ARG A 156 0.98 -9.77 -0.74
C ARG A 156 1.54 -8.49 -0.11
N PRO A 157 2.20 -7.62 -0.89
CA PRO A 157 2.63 -6.30 -0.44
C PRO A 157 1.52 -5.51 0.28
N GLU A 158 0.30 -5.59 -0.23
CA GLU A 158 -0.86 -4.86 0.29
C GLU A 158 -1.28 -5.28 1.71
N PHE A 159 -0.82 -6.44 2.20
CA PHE A 159 -1.12 -6.89 3.56
C PHE A 159 -0.23 -6.26 4.62
N VAL A 160 0.86 -5.60 4.24
CA VAL A 160 1.82 -5.00 5.20
C VAL A 160 1.15 -4.13 6.27
N PRO A 161 0.29 -3.14 5.97
CA PRO A 161 -0.34 -2.32 7.00
C PRO A 161 -1.15 -3.14 8.02
N PHE A 162 -1.82 -4.20 7.56
CA PHE A 162 -2.61 -5.11 8.39
C PHE A 162 -1.72 -6.04 9.23
N LEU A 163 -0.66 -6.61 8.65
CA LEU A 163 0.29 -7.47 9.37
C LEU A 163 1.08 -6.69 10.41
N VAL A 164 1.49 -5.46 10.12
CA VAL A 164 2.12 -4.55 11.09
C VAL A 164 1.16 -4.24 12.23
N GLU A 165 -0.09 -3.94 11.92
CA GLU A 165 -1.12 -3.69 12.92
C GLU A 165 -1.36 -4.92 13.82
N ARG A 166 -1.44 -6.12 13.24
CA ARG A 166 -1.67 -7.37 13.98
C ARG A 166 -0.44 -7.87 14.71
N SER A 167 0.76 -7.47 14.32
CA SER A 167 2.00 -7.71 15.10
C SER A 167 2.04 -6.94 16.42
N LEU A 168 1.03 -6.07 16.68
CA LEU A 168 0.81 -5.35 17.92
C LEU A 168 -0.56 -5.68 18.55
N ASP A 169 -1.16 -6.81 18.17
CA ASP A 169 -2.47 -7.24 18.71
C ASP A 169 -2.38 -7.53 20.21
N TRP A 170 -3.48 -7.31 20.93
CA TRP A 170 -3.56 -7.68 22.35
C TRP A 170 -3.65 -9.19 22.54
N VAL A 171 -4.24 -9.92 21.58
CA VAL A 171 -4.35 -11.39 21.59
C VAL A 171 -3.00 -12.01 21.22
N PRO A 172 -2.31 -12.73 22.14
CA PRO A 172 -0.98 -13.26 21.88
C PRO A 172 -0.89 -14.16 20.64
N PRO A 173 -1.80 -15.13 20.40
CA PRO A 173 -1.76 -15.96 19.19
C PRO A 173 -1.81 -15.17 17.88
N VAL A 174 -2.62 -14.10 17.81
CA VAL A 174 -2.71 -13.23 16.62
C VAL A 174 -1.41 -12.47 16.44
N ARG A 175 -0.89 -11.90 17.55
CA ARG A 175 0.34 -11.11 17.56
C ARG A 175 1.55 -11.91 17.08
N GLU A 176 1.76 -13.08 17.66
CA GLU A 176 2.90 -13.92 17.32
C GLU A 176 2.83 -14.39 15.86
N ARG A 177 1.66 -14.82 15.40
CA ARG A 177 1.50 -15.26 14.01
C ARG A 177 1.72 -14.13 13.00
N ALA A 178 1.20 -12.93 13.28
CA ALA A 178 1.41 -11.78 12.42
C ALA A 178 2.89 -11.36 12.39
N PHE A 179 3.54 -11.36 13.55
CA PHE A 179 4.96 -11.05 13.66
C PHE A 179 5.82 -12.08 12.89
N THR A 180 5.59 -13.38 13.09
CA THR A 180 6.31 -14.44 12.37
C THR A 180 6.12 -14.34 10.86
N ALA A 181 4.91 -14.04 10.40
CA ALA A 181 4.64 -13.80 8.99
C ALA A 181 5.45 -12.60 8.47
N LEU A 182 5.41 -11.47 9.18
CA LEU A 182 6.14 -10.26 8.80
C LEU A 182 7.65 -10.45 8.78
N SER A 183 8.22 -11.10 9.82
CA SER A 183 9.65 -11.41 9.91
C SER A 183 10.10 -12.34 8.78
N THR A 184 9.31 -13.38 8.47
CA THR A 184 9.60 -14.27 7.34
C THR A 184 9.64 -13.49 6.03
N LEU A 185 8.66 -12.60 5.79
CA LEU A 185 8.62 -11.79 4.57
C LEU A 185 9.81 -10.83 4.45
N LEU A 186 10.21 -10.21 5.56
CA LEU A 186 11.39 -9.35 5.62
C LEU A 186 12.69 -10.13 5.40
N ALA A 187 12.78 -11.36 5.89
CA ALA A 187 13.95 -12.20 5.69
C ALA A 187 14.06 -12.73 4.26
N THR A 188 12.96 -13.18 3.66
CA THR A 188 12.97 -13.78 2.32
C THR A 188 13.00 -12.73 1.20
N HIS A 189 12.32 -11.59 1.38
CA HIS A 189 12.20 -10.56 0.34
C HIS A 189 12.40 -9.14 0.91
N PRO A 190 13.59 -8.85 1.48
CA PRO A 190 13.86 -7.59 2.20
C PRO A 190 13.66 -6.34 1.33
N SER A 191 13.98 -6.40 0.04
CA SER A 191 13.83 -5.29 -0.90
C SER A 191 12.38 -4.92 -1.19
N VAL A 192 11.45 -5.88 -1.08
CA VAL A 192 10.01 -5.67 -1.31
C VAL A 192 9.33 -5.19 -0.04
N TYR A 193 9.49 -5.93 1.07
CA TYR A 193 8.73 -5.67 2.29
C TYR A 193 9.39 -4.64 3.21
N GLY A 194 10.72 -4.48 3.16
CA GLY A 194 11.44 -3.51 3.98
C GLY A 194 10.94 -2.07 3.81
N PRO A 195 10.86 -1.54 2.56
CA PRO A 195 10.31 -0.21 2.32
C PRO A 195 8.87 -0.05 2.81
N LEU A 196 8.02 -1.05 2.57
CA LEU A 196 6.60 -1.01 2.96
C LEU A 196 6.43 -0.99 4.48
N VAL A 197 7.19 -1.80 5.22
CA VAL A 197 7.15 -1.78 6.68
C VAL A 197 7.65 -0.45 7.22
N ARG A 198 8.69 0.15 6.60
CA ARG A 198 9.19 1.48 7.01
C ARG A 198 8.12 2.58 6.89
N LEU A 199 7.25 2.53 5.89
CA LEU A 199 6.11 3.47 5.77
C LEU A 199 5.12 3.36 6.93
N GLU A 200 5.04 2.19 7.57
CA GLU A 200 4.13 1.94 8.70
C GLU A 200 4.73 2.32 10.06
N LEU A 201 6.05 2.48 10.18
CA LEU A 201 6.72 2.70 11.47
C LEU A 201 6.27 3.98 12.20
N PRO A 202 6.11 5.15 11.54
CA PRO A 202 5.65 6.36 12.22
C PRO A 202 4.29 6.19 12.90
N ARG A 203 3.39 5.40 12.29
CA ARG A 203 2.06 5.13 12.85
C ARG A 203 2.11 4.32 14.14
N ILE A 204 3.11 3.45 14.29
CA ILE A 204 3.19 2.50 15.40
C ILE A 204 4.23 2.87 16.45
N GLU A 205 5.06 3.89 16.24
CA GLU A 205 6.23 4.22 17.08
C GLU A 205 5.89 4.29 18.59
N ARG A 206 4.72 4.82 18.95
CA ARG A 206 4.30 5.03 20.35
C ARG A 206 3.57 3.83 20.95
N ARG A 207 3.40 2.75 20.18
CA ARG A 207 2.64 1.58 20.62
C ARG A 207 3.55 0.61 21.35
N LYS A 208 3.04 0.05 22.45
CA LYS A 208 3.68 -1.07 23.15
C LYS A 208 3.97 -2.21 22.17
N GLY A 209 5.23 -2.65 22.13
CA GLY A 209 5.69 -3.73 21.25
C GLY A 209 6.25 -3.28 19.90
N ALA A 210 6.18 -1.99 19.54
CA ALA A 210 6.70 -1.50 18.26
C ALA A 210 8.20 -1.75 18.07
N GLY A 211 8.98 -1.71 19.16
CA GLY A 211 10.42 -2.00 19.14
C GLY A 211 10.76 -3.38 18.55
N ARG A 212 9.89 -4.38 18.75
CA ARG A 212 10.07 -5.72 18.20
C ARG A 212 9.92 -5.76 16.67
N ILE A 213 9.02 -4.96 16.12
CA ILE A 213 8.87 -4.83 14.66
C ILE A 213 10.06 -4.07 14.09
N VAL A 214 10.48 -3.00 14.76
CA VAL A 214 11.66 -2.21 14.38
C VAL A 214 12.92 -3.07 14.30
N SER A 215 13.13 -3.99 15.24
CA SER A 215 14.34 -4.81 15.30
C SER A 215 14.50 -5.82 14.15
N VAL A 216 13.45 -6.09 13.38
CA VAL A 216 13.48 -7.03 12.24
C VAL A 216 13.49 -6.33 10.88
N VAL A 217 13.43 -5.00 10.83
CA VAL A 217 13.49 -4.24 9.57
C VAL A 217 14.96 -4.11 9.13
N PRO A 218 15.36 -4.63 7.96
CA PRO A 218 16.73 -4.54 7.49
C PRO A 218 17.18 -3.10 7.19
N GLY A 219 18.44 -2.79 7.49
CA GLY A 219 19.10 -1.54 7.09
C GLY A 219 18.65 -0.31 7.88
N ARG A 220 18.42 -0.48 9.19
CA ARG A 220 18.35 0.62 10.16
C ARG A 220 19.70 0.81 10.85
#